data_AF-A0A3L6L355-F1
#
_entry.id   AF-A0A3L6L355-F1
#
_cell.length_a   1.000
_cell.length_b   1.000
_cell.length_c   1.000
_cell.angle_alpha   90.00
_cell.angle_beta   90.00
_cell.angle_gamma   90.00
#
_symmetry.space_group_name_H-M   'P 1'
#
loop_
_entity.id
_entity.type
_entity.pdbx_description
1 polymer ?
#
loop_
_entity_poly.entity_id
_entity_poly.type
_entity_poly.pdbx_seq_one_letter_code
_entity_poly.pdbx_strand_id
1 'polypeptide(L)'
;MYLKGVFYGDKEYKLTLKVMSIMGRKLCGVFELDSSTDGRASDDDFEAAWKRFAPTMPQGVIVFGSPIEDTKRFLMKFLGSNELRGAYILIPSMLQYAIINSWMKELAVKNFVPERVILTGPSPLANDNEYIAVRKFQTDMGKYLEKNGKLNGHNYEKGHFYQHSTDGELMVHGWIVGEVLWRTLGSRELLCNRTTYINSLYNQRRYVIDDLVIGDFGGECEGKAGQRGAACKCNQGGNVVYMKRMGTDRNLHPVKEGVVTLASSRCYTNLLQLYAPLNGIMFRLEDNPLAQRIAEEYRDGASLVVGKGQLGQGDRFFLHELNSTSSATKHNMLEEVKERVVTAVFGVVDDALLSMTDMTFIDPIPLTPRLKHPGRNVLHLSPTIEQQIFVMVERVVVPNSWGSVHAIVRSSDVRGIKSVLRKTFWALGGSLGAFDEVTDSESVKSLLPHSGFVLVIGLTEADITEMLSILTITGECVYLCYSSMWHCCTVSL
;
A
#
# COMPACT_ATOMS: atom_id res chain seq x y z
N MET A 1 -4.03 -20.81 8.56
CA MET A 1 -3.85 -22.15 9.12
C MET A 1 -3.22 -22.01 10.49
N TYR A 2 -3.71 -22.73 11.48
CA TYR A 2 -3.00 -22.85 12.75
C TYR A 2 -3.13 -24.23 13.39
N LEU A 3 -2.13 -24.62 14.15
CA LEU A 3 -2.14 -25.80 15.00
C LEU A 3 -2.44 -25.42 16.45
N LYS A 4 -3.30 -26.18 17.12
CA LYS A 4 -3.64 -26.02 18.54
C LYS A 4 -2.71 -26.84 19.41
N GLY A 5 -2.43 -26.34 20.61
CA GLY A 5 -1.68 -27.10 21.64
C GLY A 5 -0.17 -27.20 21.40
N VAL A 6 0.35 -26.53 20.37
CA VAL A 6 1.78 -26.48 20.03
C VAL A 6 2.30 -25.04 19.99
N PHE A 7 3.62 -24.89 19.89
CA PHE A 7 4.24 -23.57 19.78
C PHE A 7 3.95 -22.93 18.41
N TYR A 8 3.90 -21.59 18.34
CA TYR A 8 3.53 -20.83 17.15
C TYR A 8 2.20 -21.27 16.52
N GLY A 9 1.09 -21.06 17.23
CA GLY A 9 -0.25 -21.54 16.85
C GLY A 9 -1.35 -20.66 17.44
N ASP A 10 -1.89 -21.06 18.59
CA ASP A 10 -3.03 -20.39 19.26
C ASP A 10 -2.82 -18.89 19.51
N LYS A 11 -1.61 -18.50 19.96
CA LYS A 11 -1.30 -17.10 20.31
C LYS A 11 -1.28 -16.22 19.06
N GLU A 12 -0.65 -16.70 17.99
CA GLU A 12 -0.51 -16.04 16.69
C GLU A 12 -1.86 -15.90 15.98
N TYR A 13 -2.71 -16.93 16.07
CA TYR A 13 -4.07 -16.89 15.57
C TYR A 13 -4.91 -15.82 16.29
N LYS A 14 -4.88 -15.80 17.64
CA LYS A 14 -5.59 -14.78 18.44
C LYS A 14 -5.11 -13.36 18.11
N LEU A 15 -3.80 -13.17 17.95
CA LEU A 15 -3.25 -11.87 17.55
C LEU A 15 -3.74 -11.46 16.15
N THR A 16 -3.79 -12.40 15.22
CA THR A 16 -4.28 -12.16 13.86
C THR A 16 -5.75 -11.76 13.84
N LEU A 17 -6.61 -12.41 14.62
CA LEU A 17 -8.02 -12.01 14.75
C LEU A 17 -8.16 -10.57 15.26
N LYS A 18 -7.37 -10.19 16.28
CA LYS A 18 -7.34 -8.83 16.81
C LYS A 18 -6.92 -7.82 15.74
N VAL A 19 -5.83 -8.09 15.02
CA VAL A 19 -5.31 -7.21 13.97
C VAL A 19 -6.29 -7.08 12.80
N MET A 20 -6.87 -8.19 12.33
CA MET A 20 -7.87 -8.19 11.26
C MET A 20 -9.11 -7.36 11.64
N SER A 21 -9.60 -7.53 12.87
CA SER A 21 -10.74 -6.76 13.37
C SER A 21 -10.46 -5.26 13.43
N ILE A 22 -9.24 -4.84 13.82
CA ILE A 22 -8.86 -3.42 13.82
C ILE A 22 -8.89 -2.85 12.39
N MET A 23 -8.49 -3.65 11.40
CA MET A 23 -8.57 -3.28 9.98
C MET A 23 -9.99 -3.37 9.38
N GLY A 24 -11.01 -3.75 10.17
CA GLY A 24 -12.36 -3.99 9.66
C GLY A 24 -12.47 -5.22 8.75
N ARG A 25 -11.52 -6.16 8.82
CA ARG A 25 -11.45 -7.37 8.00
C ARG A 25 -11.69 -8.63 8.83
N LYS A 26 -12.04 -9.72 8.15
CA LYS A 26 -12.20 -11.06 8.73
C LYS A 26 -11.43 -12.07 7.89
N LEU A 27 -11.07 -13.20 8.50
CA LEU A 27 -10.52 -14.35 7.77
C LEU A 27 -11.65 -15.01 6.97
N CYS A 28 -11.40 -15.33 5.69
CA CYS A 28 -12.37 -16.02 4.85
C CYS A 28 -12.53 -17.51 5.21
N GLY A 29 -11.48 -18.12 5.76
CA GLY A 29 -11.49 -19.50 6.22
C GLY A 29 -10.34 -19.79 7.17
N VAL A 30 -10.48 -20.87 7.95
CA VAL A 30 -9.49 -21.27 8.95
C VAL A 30 -9.30 -22.78 8.89
N PHE A 31 -8.09 -23.22 8.56
CA PHE A 31 -7.63 -24.57 8.88
C PHE A 31 -7.19 -24.55 10.35
N GLU A 32 -7.90 -25.30 11.18
CA GLU A 32 -7.58 -25.53 12.59
C GLU A 32 -7.42 -27.02 12.84
N LEU A 33 -6.39 -27.39 13.60
CA LEU A 33 -6.11 -28.80 13.89
C LEU A 33 -5.47 -28.93 15.27
N ASP A 34 -6.03 -29.81 16.10
CA ASP A 34 -5.40 -30.23 17.35
C ASP A 34 -4.18 -31.09 17.02
N SER A 35 -3.02 -30.70 17.55
CA SER A 35 -1.74 -31.34 17.25
C SER A 35 -0.87 -31.45 18.50
N SER A 36 0.24 -32.18 18.40
CA SER A 36 1.18 -32.41 19.50
C SER A 36 2.61 -32.47 18.97
N THR A 37 3.59 -32.28 19.85
CA THR A 37 5.01 -32.45 19.46
C THR A 37 5.39 -33.91 19.26
N ASP A 38 4.69 -34.83 19.93
CA ASP A 38 5.08 -36.24 20.07
C ASP A 38 4.31 -37.16 19.12
N GLY A 39 3.32 -36.63 18.41
CA GLY A 39 2.45 -37.39 17.52
C GLY A 39 1.71 -36.50 16.52
N ARG A 40 1.27 -37.12 15.43
CA ARG A 40 0.46 -36.46 14.38
C ARG A 40 -1.02 -36.61 14.67
N ALA A 41 -1.81 -35.63 14.26
CA ALA A 41 -3.27 -35.75 14.26
C ALA A 41 -3.74 -36.90 13.36
N SER A 42 -4.91 -37.46 13.68
CA SER A 42 -5.52 -38.53 12.87
C SER A 42 -5.74 -38.06 11.42
N ASP A 43 -5.77 -39.02 10.49
CA ASP A 43 -6.05 -38.70 9.08
C ASP A 43 -7.48 -38.17 8.90
N ASP A 44 -8.44 -38.67 9.69
CA ASP A 44 -9.82 -38.22 9.65
C ASP A 44 -9.98 -36.76 10.11
N ASP A 45 -9.35 -36.38 11.22
CA ASP A 45 -9.40 -35.01 11.75
C ASP A 45 -8.74 -34.02 10.78
N PHE A 46 -7.61 -34.42 10.20
CA PHE A 46 -6.89 -33.62 9.22
C PHE A 46 -7.73 -33.40 7.95
N GLU A 47 -8.32 -34.46 7.40
CA GLU A 47 -9.19 -34.33 6.21
C GLU A 47 -10.48 -33.57 6.51
N ALA A 48 -11.05 -33.70 7.71
CA ALA A 48 -12.19 -32.91 8.14
C ALA A 48 -11.85 -31.41 8.26
N ALA A 49 -10.68 -31.06 8.80
CA ALA A 49 -10.19 -29.69 8.81
C ALA A 49 -9.94 -29.16 7.39
N TRP A 50 -9.34 -29.98 6.52
CA TRP A 50 -9.08 -29.61 5.13
C TRP A 50 -10.37 -29.35 4.34
N LYS A 51 -11.36 -30.23 4.44
CA LYS A 51 -12.66 -30.11 3.76
C LYS A 51 -13.45 -28.88 4.19
N ARG A 52 -13.24 -28.38 5.41
CA ARG A 52 -13.80 -27.10 5.88
C ARG A 52 -13.04 -25.89 5.33
N PHE A 53 -11.72 -26.03 5.16
CA PHE A 53 -10.83 -24.95 4.79
C PHE A 53 -10.72 -24.71 3.28
N ALA A 54 -10.45 -25.74 2.48
CA ALA A 54 -10.15 -25.58 1.06
C ALA A 54 -11.28 -24.90 0.25
N PRO A 55 -12.58 -25.23 0.47
CA PRO A 55 -13.67 -24.59 -0.26
C PRO A 55 -13.83 -23.09 0.01
N THR A 56 -13.18 -22.53 1.04
CA THR A 56 -13.20 -21.08 1.28
C THR A 56 -12.33 -20.30 0.31
N MET A 57 -11.58 -20.97 -0.57
CA MET A 57 -10.78 -20.40 -1.66
C MET A 57 -9.97 -19.16 -1.23
N PRO A 58 -9.11 -19.27 -0.20
CA PRO A 58 -8.34 -18.13 0.29
C PRO A 58 -7.37 -17.61 -0.78
N GLN A 59 -7.29 -16.29 -0.96
CA GLN A 59 -6.28 -15.66 -1.83
C GLN A 59 -4.87 -15.74 -1.22
N GLY A 60 -4.79 -15.88 0.11
CA GLY A 60 -3.54 -15.98 0.86
C GLY A 60 -3.73 -16.74 2.16
N VAL A 61 -2.74 -17.55 2.54
CA VAL A 61 -2.76 -18.37 3.76
C VAL A 61 -1.60 -18.01 4.65
N ILE A 62 -1.89 -17.55 5.87
CA ILE A 62 -0.89 -17.37 6.92
C ILE A 62 -0.73 -18.68 7.68
N VAL A 63 0.50 -19.18 7.80
CA VAL A 63 0.82 -20.47 8.42
C VAL A 63 1.35 -20.24 9.84
N PHE A 64 0.55 -20.63 10.84
CA PHE A 64 0.95 -20.64 12.25
C PHE A 64 1.01 -22.08 12.77
N GLY A 65 2.15 -22.74 12.57
CA GLY A 65 2.38 -24.07 13.14
C GLY A 65 3.83 -24.25 13.56
N SER A 66 4.06 -25.21 14.45
CA SER A 66 5.39 -25.75 14.79
C SER A 66 6.00 -26.51 13.59
N PRO A 67 7.34 -26.70 13.52
CA PRO A 67 7.99 -27.41 12.42
C PRO A 67 7.87 -28.93 12.63
N ILE A 68 6.63 -29.42 12.66
CA ILE A 68 6.24 -30.80 12.96
C ILE A 68 5.46 -31.41 11.79
N GLU A 69 5.18 -32.71 11.88
CA GLU A 69 4.57 -33.48 10.79
C GLU A 69 3.21 -32.94 10.32
N ASP A 70 2.36 -32.41 11.21
CA ASP A 70 1.06 -31.87 10.79
C ASP A 70 1.20 -30.58 9.98
N THR A 71 2.18 -29.72 10.30
CA THR A 71 2.49 -28.54 9.47
C THR A 71 3.03 -28.98 8.11
N LYS A 72 3.91 -29.98 8.08
CA LYS A 72 4.41 -30.58 6.83
C LYS A 72 3.27 -31.07 5.96
N ARG A 73 2.36 -31.88 6.52
CA ARG A 73 1.18 -32.44 5.84
C ARG A 73 0.30 -31.34 5.26
N PHE A 74 0.03 -30.29 6.03
CA PHE A 74 -0.72 -29.13 5.54
C PHE A 74 -0.05 -28.49 4.32
N LEU A 75 1.25 -28.19 4.42
CA LEU A 75 1.99 -27.56 3.32
C LEU A 75 2.07 -28.44 2.09
N MET A 76 2.31 -29.74 2.24
CA MET A 76 2.31 -30.70 1.12
C MET A 76 0.96 -30.72 0.41
N LYS A 77 -0.14 -30.80 1.16
CA LYS A 77 -1.49 -30.82 0.58
C LYS A 77 -1.85 -29.48 -0.07
N PHE A 78 -1.46 -28.37 0.53
CA PHE A 78 -1.69 -27.03 -0.03
C PHE A 78 -0.91 -26.80 -1.32
N LEU A 79 0.40 -27.02 -1.30
CA LEU A 79 1.26 -26.80 -2.47
C LEU A 79 0.94 -27.76 -3.63
N GLY A 80 0.33 -28.93 -3.34
CA GLY A 80 -0.14 -29.89 -4.34
C GLY A 80 -1.56 -29.66 -4.84
N SER A 81 -2.33 -28.79 -4.19
CA SER A 81 -3.73 -28.56 -4.53
C SER A 81 -3.87 -27.80 -5.85
N ASN A 82 -4.64 -28.37 -6.79
CA ASN A 82 -5.04 -27.67 -8.01
C ASN A 82 -6.02 -26.53 -7.70
N GLU A 83 -6.93 -26.75 -6.75
CA GLU A 83 -7.97 -25.80 -6.35
C GLU A 83 -7.35 -24.53 -5.74
N LEU A 84 -6.28 -24.69 -4.94
CA LEU A 84 -5.62 -23.58 -4.24
C LEU A 84 -4.36 -23.08 -4.95
N ARG A 85 -4.13 -23.46 -6.21
CA ARG A 85 -2.90 -23.13 -6.94
C ARG A 85 -2.64 -21.62 -7.09
N GLY A 86 -3.70 -20.81 -7.12
CA GLY A 86 -3.60 -19.35 -7.22
C GLY A 86 -3.28 -18.64 -5.89
N ALA A 87 -3.40 -19.34 -4.76
CA ALA A 87 -3.29 -18.74 -3.44
C ALA A 87 -1.83 -18.52 -3.03
N TYR A 88 -1.55 -17.39 -2.37
CA TYR A 88 -0.26 -17.15 -1.72
C TYR A 88 -0.16 -17.93 -0.41
N ILE A 89 1.06 -18.30 -0.04
CA ILE A 89 1.37 -18.84 1.28
C ILE A 89 2.40 -17.97 1.99
N LEU A 90 2.05 -17.54 3.20
CA LEU A 90 2.82 -16.63 4.04
C LEU A 90 3.37 -17.43 5.22
N ILE A 91 4.68 -17.58 5.24
CA ILE A 91 5.41 -18.47 6.15
C ILE A 91 6.30 -17.63 7.07
N PRO A 92 6.17 -17.76 8.40
CA PRO A 92 7.08 -17.12 9.35
C PRO A 92 8.46 -17.79 9.37
N SER A 93 9.48 -17.05 9.79
CA SER A 93 10.89 -17.49 9.79
C SER A 93 11.13 -18.84 10.45
N MET A 94 10.39 -19.15 11.51
CA MET A 94 10.55 -20.40 12.24
C MET A 94 10.33 -21.63 11.32
N LEU A 95 9.43 -21.51 10.34
CA LEU A 95 9.13 -22.58 9.38
C LEU A 95 10.02 -22.55 8.14
N GLN A 96 10.75 -21.46 7.88
CA GLN A 96 11.59 -21.31 6.70
C GLN A 96 12.59 -22.46 6.53
N TYR A 97 13.28 -22.82 7.61
CA TYR A 97 14.31 -23.87 7.58
C TYR A 97 13.71 -25.26 7.32
N ALA A 98 12.60 -25.58 7.99
CA ALA A 98 11.91 -26.87 7.86
C ALA A 98 11.38 -27.08 6.43
N ILE A 99 10.82 -26.02 5.85
CA ILE A 99 10.22 -26.06 4.51
C ILE A 99 11.28 -26.24 3.44
N ILE A 100 12.40 -25.52 3.50
CA ILE A 100 13.36 -25.48 2.38
C ILE A 100 14.35 -26.64 2.42
N ASN A 101 14.83 -27.04 3.59
CA ASN A 101 15.88 -28.06 3.67
C ASN A 101 15.35 -29.50 3.73
N SER A 102 14.18 -29.71 4.32
CA SER A 102 13.60 -31.05 4.50
C SER A 102 12.41 -31.29 3.58
N TRP A 103 11.49 -30.33 3.44
CA TRP A 103 10.22 -30.60 2.75
C TRP A 103 10.30 -30.31 1.25
N MET A 104 10.98 -29.24 0.82
CA MET A 104 11.12 -28.86 -0.60
C MET A 104 11.82 -29.90 -1.47
N LYS A 105 12.76 -30.67 -0.91
CA LYS A 105 13.39 -31.81 -1.61
C LYS A 105 12.42 -32.96 -1.82
N GLU A 106 11.50 -33.18 -0.88
CA GLU A 106 10.44 -34.19 -0.96
C GLU A 106 9.24 -33.71 -1.78
N LEU A 107 9.08 -32.38 -1.93
CA LEU A 107 8.03 -31.73 -2.70
C LEU A 107 8.30 -31.82 -4.22
N ALA A 108 8.38 -33.03 -4.77
CA ALA A 108 8.21 -33.30 -6.21
C ALA A 108 6.76 -33.05 -6.66
N VAL A 109 6.22 -31.90 -6.27
CA VAL A 109 4.81 -31.57 -6.38
C VAL A 109 4.54 -30.97 -7.75
N LYS A 110 3.75 -31.70 -8.54
CA LYS A 110 3.43 -31.39 -9.94
C LYS A 110 2.85 -29.99 -10.16
N ASN A 111 2.20 -29.42 -9.15
CA ASN A 111 1.46 -28.15 -9.24
C ASN A 111 2.09 -27.01 -8.44
N PHE A 112 3.30 -27.21 -7.90
CA PHE A 112 3.96 -26.21 -7.07
C PHE A 112 4.31 -24.95 -7.87
N VAL A 113 3.91 -23.79 -7.35
CA VAL A 113 4.25 -22.48 -7.89
C VAL A 113 5.14 -21.76 -6.86
N PRO A 114 6.49 -21.86 -6.98
CA PRO A 114 7.42 -21.32 -5.97
C PRO A 114 7.17 -19.85 -5.66
N GLU A 115 6.88 -19.09 -6.69
CA GLU A 115 6.57 -17.67 -6.68
C GLU A 115 5.38 -17.25 -5.79
N ARG A 116 4.56 -18.19 -5.30
CA ARG A 116 3.47 -17.90 -4.36
C ARG A 116 3.87 -18.08 -2.91
N VAL A 117 5.11 -18.50 -2.65
CA VAL A 117 5.67 -18.68 -1.31
C VAL A 117 6.37 -17.38 -0.89
N ILE A 118 5.83 -16.73 0.14
CA ILE A 118 6.43 -15.56 0.78
C ILE A 118 6.84 -15.97 2.20
N LEU A 119 8.09 -15.68 2.54
CA LEU A 119 8.67 -15.96 3.83
C LEU A 119 9.02 -14.65 4.53
N THR A 120 8.92 -14.63 5.84
CA THR A 120 9.36 -13.48 6.65
C THR A 120 10.48 -13.92 7.57
N GLY A 121 11.43 -13.02 7.85
CA GLY A 121 12.43 -13.32 8.87
C GLY A 121 13.17 -12.11 9.42
N PRO A 122 13.99 -12.32 10.46
CA PRO A 122 14.60 -11.25 11.24
C PRO A 122 15.90 -10.70 10.61
N SER A 123 16.33 -11.25 9.47
CA SER A 123 17.60 -10.90 8.84
C SER A 123 17.43 -10.75 7.32
N PRO A 124 18.22 -9.87 6.68
CA PRO A 124 18.28 -9.77 5.22
C PRO A 124 18.93 -11.04 4.63
N LEU A 125 18.76 -11.24 3.32
CA LEU A 125 19.41 -12.35 2.61
C LEU A 125 20.90 -12.09 2.40
N ALA A 126 21.70 -13.16 2.32
CA ALA A 126 23.14 -13.08 2.10
C ALA A 126 23.55 -12.43 0.77
N ASN A 127 22.64 -12.39 -0.22
CA ASN A 127 22.84 -11.78 -1.53
C ASN A 127 22.20 -10.37 -1.64
N ASP A 128 21.61 -9.86 -0.57
CA ASP A 128 20.96 -8.56 -0.55
C ASP A 128 21.98 -7.43 -0.35
N ASN A 129 22.57 -7.02 -1.48
CA ASN A 129 23.65 -6.04 -1.51
C ASN A 129 23.20 -4.61 -1.23
N GLU A 130 21.91 -4.35 -0.98
CA GLU A 130 21.46 -3.02 -0.54
C GLU A 130 22.06 -2.68 0.84
N TYR A 131 22.19 -3.69 1.70
CA TYR A 131 22.71 -3.53 3.06
C TYR A 131 24.24 -3.52 3.15
N ILE A 132 24.80 -2.52 3.84
CA ILE A 132 26.22 -2.42 4.18
C ILE A 132 26.66 -3.65 4.99
N ALA A 133 25.88 -4.04 6.00
CA ALA A 133 26.17 -5.18 6.84
C ALA A 133 26.27 -6.49 6.05
N VAL A 134 25.43 -6.66 5.01
CA VAL A 134 25.49 -7.86 4.14
C VAL A 134 26.77 -7.86 3.32
N ARG A 135 27.19 -6.72 2.76
CA ARG A 135 28.48 -6.63 2.03
C ARG A 135 29.67 -6.95 2.93
N LYS A 136 29.62 -6.50 4.19
CA LYS A 136 30.64 -6.85 5.20
C LYS A 136 30.60 -8.35 5.53
N PHE A 137 29.42 -8.91 5.79
CA PHE A 137 29.21 -10.34 5.99
C PHE A 137 29.83 -11.18 4.87
N GLN A 138 29.58 -10.84 3.60
CA GLN A 138 30.12 -11.58 2.46
C GLN A 138 31.65 -11.61 2.46
N THR A 139 32.29 -10.52 2.88
CA THR A 139 33.75 -10.44 3.00
C THR A 139 34.25 -11.31 4.15
N ASP A 140 33.66 -11.18 5.33
CA ASP A 140 34.07 -11.90 6.53
C ASP A 140 33.83 -13.40 6.41
N MET A 141 32.63 -13.79 5.97
CA MET A 141 32.25 -15.18 5.77
C MET A 141 33.01 -15.81 4.60
N GLY A 142 33.26 -15.07 3.52
CA GLY A 142 34.10 -15.53 2.42
C GLY A 142 35.51 -15.92 2.89
N LYS A 143 36.17 -15.06 3.67
CA LYS A 143 37.48 -15.36 4.28
C LYS A 143 37.42 -16.55 5.25
N TYR A 144 36.36 -16.63 6.05
CA TYR A 144 36.15 -17.74 6.96
C TYR A 144 36.04 -19.07 6.21
N LEU A 145 35.22 -19.14 5.16
CA LEU A 145 35.00 -20.34 4.36
C LEU A 145 36.22 -20.74 3.53
N GLU A 146 37.01 -19.78 3.03
CA GLU A 146 38.30 -20.09 2.38
C GLU A 146 39.23 -20.90 3.30
N LYS A 147 39.25 -20.55 4.58
CA LYS A 147 40.13 -21.20 5.57
C LYS A 147 39.50 -22.43 6.23
N ASN A 148 38.20 -22.39 6.47
CA ASN A 148 37.50 -23.33 7.37
C ASN A 148 36.36 -24.10 6.70
N GLY A 149 35.99 -23.78 5.46
CA GLY A 149 34.80 -24.34 4.79
C GLY A 149 34.85 -25.85 4.56
N LYS A 150 36.06 -26.44 4.64
CA LYS A 150 36.31 -27.89 4.53
C LYS A 150 36.48 -28.61 5.88
N LEU A 151 36.35 -27.90 7.00
CA LEU A 151 36.52 -28.50 8.33
C LEU A 151 35.31 -29.35 8.72
N ASN A 152 35.54 -30.35 9.57
CA ASN A 152 34.52 -31.20 10.20
C ASN A 152 33.59 -31.93 9.20
N GLY A 153 34.09 -32.26 8.01
CA GLY A 153 33.33 -33.00 7.00
C GLY A 153 32.30 -32.16 6.23
N HIS A 154 32.25 -30.85 6.47
CA HIS A 154 31.51 -29.92 5.62
C HIS A 154 32.33 -29.60 4.36
N ASN A 155 31.64 -29.24 3.26
CA ASN A 155 32.29 -28.81 2.03
C ASN A 155 31.62 -27.52 1.52
N TYR A 156 31.70 -26.48 2.34
CA TYR A 156 31.20 -25.15 1.98
C TYR A 156 32.26 -24.39 1.20
N GLU A 157 31.95 -24.02 -0.03
CA GLU A 157 32.80 -23.13 -0.82
C GLU A 157 32.57 -21.67 -0.45
N LYS A 158 33.53 -20.79 -0.77
CA LYS A 158 33.41 -19.34 -0.54
C LYS A 158 32.08 -18.75 -1.05
N GLY A 159 31.55 -19.30 -2.14
CA GLY A 159 30.31 -18.84 -2.76
C GLY A 159 29.02 -19.51 -2.28
N HIS A 160 29.08 -20.42 -1.30
CA HIS A 160 27.94 -21.24 -0.87
C HIS A 160 26.69 -20.41 -0.54
N PHE A 161 26.87 -19.34 0.23
CA PHE A 161 25.78 -18.48 0.69
C PHE A 161 25.13 -17.64 -0.43
N TYR A 162 25.75 -17.53 -1.62
CA TYR A 162 25.11 -16.91 -2.78
C TYR A 162 24.16 -17.87 -3.51
N GLN A 163 24.50 -19.16 -3.52
CA GLN A 163 23.78 -20.18 -4.29
C GLN A 163 22.68 -20.86 -3.46
N HIS A 164 22.82 -20.83 -2.13
CA HIS A 164 21.89 -21.42 -1.18
C HIS A 164 21.35 -20.35 -0.24
N SER A 165 20.29 -19.67 -0.66
CA SER A 165 19.76 -18.48 0.03
C SER A 165 19.39 -18.73 1.50
N THR A 166 18.88 -19.92 1.83
CA THR A 166 18.47 -20.29 3.20
C THR A 166 19.67 -20.51 4.11
N ASP A 167 20.67 -21.27 3.63
CA ASP A 167 21.92 -21.46 4.36
C ASP A 167 22.64 -20.12 4.51
N GLY A 168 22.64 -19.30 3.45
CA GLY A 168 23.16 -17.95 3.46
C GLY A 168 22.49 -17.07 4.51
N GLU A 169 21.16 -17.05 4.59
CA GLU A 169 20.44 -16.29 5.63
C GLU A 169 20.79 -16.77 7.04
N LEU A 170 20.90 -18.09 7.27
CA LEU A 170 21.34 -18.62 8.56
C LEU A 170 22.78 -18.21 8.90
N MET A 171 23.68 -18.20 7.91
CA MET A 171 25.05 -17.70 8.08
C MET A 171 25.05 -16.21 8.43
N VAL A 172 24.23 -15.40 7.76
CA VAL A 172 24.03 -13.97 8.11
C VAL A 172 23.54 -13.84 9.54
N HIS A 173 22.54 -14.63 9.94
CA HIS A 173 22.01 -14.61 11.30
C HIS A 173 23.09 -14.95 12.34
N GLY A 174 23.86 -16.01 12.11
CA GLY A 174 24.99 -16.38 12.98
C GLY A 174 26.08 -15.30 13.04
N TRP A 175 26.40 -14.67 11.92
CA TRP A 175 27.36 -13.57 11.86
C TRP A 175 26.86 -12.34 12.61
N ILE A 176 25.58 -11.97 12.49
CA ILE A 176 24.97 -10.87 13.27
C ILE A 176 25.10 -11.17 14.77
N VAL A 177 24.79 -12.39 15.22
CA VAL A 177 24.95 -12.78 16.62
C VAL A 177 26.41 -12.65 17.06
N GLY A 178 27.36 -13.08 16.23
CA GLY A 178 28.79 -12.91 16.48
C GLY A 178 29.21 -11.44 16.61
N GLU A 179 28.73 -10.58 15.72
CA GLU A 179 28.96 -9.13 15.74
C GLU A 179 28.38 -8.46 17.01
N VAL A 180 27.19 -8.88 17.45
CA VAL A 180 26.60 -8.41 18.72
C VAL A 180 27.47 -8.86 19.90
N LEU A 181 27.80 -10.15 19.98
CA LEU A 181 28.64 -10.70 21.05
C LEU A 181 30.01 -10.04 21.10
N TRP A 182 30.65 -9.79 19.95
CA TRP A 182 31.93 -9.09 19.93
C TRP A 182 31.84 -7.69 20.56
N ARG A 183 30.76 -6.95 20.29
CA ARG A 183 30.51 -5.62 20.88
C ARG A 183 30.21 -5.69 22.37
N THR A 184 29.64 -6.79 22.89
CA THR A 184 29.38 -6.92 24.33
C THR A 184 30.66 -7.08 25.14
N LEU A 185 31.72 -7.61 24.53
CA LEU A 185 33.03 -7.86 25.15
C LEU A 185 33.93 -6.61 25.20
N GLY A 186 33.50 -5.47 24.65
CA GLY A 186 34.32 -4.26 24.56
C GLY A 186 34.60 -3.54 25.89
N SER A 187 33.91 -3.89 26.99
CA SER A 187 34.08 -3.23 28.29
C SER A 187 34.59 -4.20 29.36
N ARG A 188 35.83 -3.99 29.82
CA ARG A 188 36.47 -4.82 30.85
C ARG A 188 35.69 -4.81 32.18
N GLU A 189 35.13 -3.67 32.56
CA GLU A 189 34.35 -3.52 33.79
C GLU A 189 33.09 -4.40 33.77
N LEU A 190 32.48 -4.57 32.59
CA LEU A 190 31.30 -5.40 32.42
C LEU A 190 31.62 -6.89 32.32
N LEU A 191 32.90 -7.25 32.13
CA LEU A 191 33.39 -8.62 32.06
C LEU A 191 33.95 -9.15 33.39
N CYS A 192 33.91 -8.35 34.46
CA CYS A 192 34.48 -8.74 35.75
C CYS A 192 33.89 -10.03 36.33
N ASN A 193 32.61 -10.30 36.11
CA ASN A 193 31.97 -11.57 36.46
C ASN A 193 30.71 -11.84 35.63
N ARG A 194 30.22 -13.08 35.66
CA ARG A 194 29.05 -13.53 34.90
C ARG A 194 27.79 -12.72 35.18
N THR A 195 27.51 -12.39 36.44
CA THR A 195 26.31 -11.66 36.83
C THR A 195 26.34 -10.23 36.30
N THR A 196 27.46 -9.53 36.48
CA THR A 196 27.67 -8.19 35.94
C THR A 196 27.54 -8.18 34.42
N TYR A 197 28.13 -9.18 33.74
CA TYR A 197 28.04 -9.30 32.30
C TYR A 197 26.60 -9.48 31.82
N ILE A 198 25.86 -10.46 32.37
CA ILE A 198 24.46 -10.73 32.03
C ILE A 198 23.58 -9.51 32.29
N ASN A 199 23.71 -8.88 33.46
CA ASN A 199 22.93 -7.67 33.79
C ASN A 199 23.23 -6.53 32.82
N SER A 200 24.49 -6.41 32.37
CA SER A 200 24.87 -5.39 31.41
C SER A 200 24.17 -5.56 30.06
N LEU A 201 23.82 -6.78 29.64
CA LEU A 201 23.16 -7.03 28.35
C LEU A 201 21.79 -6.35 28.27
N TYR A 202 21.10 -6.22 29.41
CA TYR A 202 19.78 -5.62 29.51
C TYR A 202 19.78 -4.19 30.08
N ASN A 203 20.95 -3.58 30.24
CA ASN A 203 21.04 -2.21 30.73
C ASN A 203 20.94 -1.19 29.58
N GLN A 204 19.73 -0.98 29.07
CA GLN A 204 19.42 0.02 28.01
C GLN A 204 20.31 -0.13 26.77
N ARG A 205 20.50 -1.36 26.27
CA ARG A 205 21.44 -1.64 25.18
C ARG A 205 20.78 -1.70 23.81
N ARG A 206 21.46 -1.09 22.85
CA ARG A 206 21.19 -1.17 21.41
C ARG A 206 22.51 -1.37 20.68
N TYR A 207 22.53 -2.30 19.74
CA TYR A 207 23.69 -2.63 18.92
C TYR A 207 23.43 -2.20 17.49
N VAL A 208 24.34 -1.40 16.96
CA VAL A 208 24.34 -0.99 15.55
C VAL A 208 25.47 -1.74 14.86
N ILE A 209 25.10 -2.55 13.86
CA ILE A 209 26.00 -3.30 12.99
C ILE A 209 25.83 -2.71 11.61
N ASP A 210 26.69 -1.74 11.28
CA ASP A 210 26.58 -0.93 10.07
C ASP A 210 25.17 -0.30 9.95
N ASP A 211 24.32 -0.82 9.07
CA ASP A 211 22.94 -0.39 8.84
C ASP A 211 21.88 -1.31 9.45
N LEU A 212 22.28 -2.30 10.25
CA LEU A 212 21.38 -3.15 11.04
C LEU A 212 21.32 -2.67 12.50
N VAL A 213 20.11 -2.60 13.04
CA VAL A 213 19.85 -2.19 14.44
C VAL A 213 19.22 -3.35 15.20
N ILE A 214 19.93 -3.83 16.22
CA ILE A 214 19.56 -4.97 17.05
C ILE A 214 19.44 -4.52 18.50
N GLY A 215 18.32 -4.82 19.16
CA GLY A 215 18.13 -4.56 20.58
C GLY A 215 16.99 -3.61 20.90
N ASP A 216 17.28 -2.63 21.76
CA ASP A 216 16.36 -2.07 22.77
C ASP A 216 16.22 -3.01 23.97
N PHE A 217 17.35 -3.60 24.39
CA PHE A 217 17.40 -4.48 25.55
C PHE A 217 17.31 -3.69 26.85
N GLY A 218 16.38 -4.09 27.70
CA GLY A 218 15.99 -3.31 28.87
C GLY A 218 15.57 -4.17 30.06
N GLY A 219 16.13 -3.88 31.23
CA GLY A 219 15.74 -4.47 32.50
C GLY A 219 14.48 -3.84 33.08
N GLU A 220 14.25 -4.01 34.38
CA GLU A 220 13.17 -3.30 35.06
C GLU A 220 13.44 -1.78 35.07
N CYS A 221 12.38 -0.98 34.89
CA CYS A 221 12.46 0.46 34.92
C CYS A 221 11.83 1.02 36.19
N GLU A 222 12.49 2.00 36.80
CA GLU A 222 11.98 2.70 37.97
C GLU A 222 11.26 4.01 37.61
N GLY A 223 10.23 4.35 38.39
CA GLY A 223 9.50 5.60 38.28
C GLY A 223 8.97 5.88 36.87
N LYS A 224 9.33 7.04 36.32
CA LYS A 224 8.88 7.51 34.99
C LYS A 224 9.84 7.17 33.85
N ALA A 225 10.86 6.33 34.06
CA ALA A 225 11.89 6.05 33.06
C ALA A 225 11.30 5.51 31.75
N GLY A 226 10.38 4.55 31.80
CA GLY A 226 9.71 4.02 30.60
C GLY A 226 8.88 5.06 29.84
N GLN A 227 8.20 5.97 30.56
CA GLN A 227 7.46 7.08 29.95
C GLN A 227 8.38 8.09 29.25
N ARG A 228 9.66 8.13 29.64
CA ARG A 228 10.70 8.99 29.08
C ARG A 228 11.56 8.29 28.03
N GLY A 229 11.18 7.07 27.60
CA GLY A 229 11.82 6.36 26.49
C GLY A 229 12.83 5.28 26.87
N ALA A 230 12.95 4.92 28.16
CA ALA A 230 13.74 3.75 28.54
C ALA A 230 13.07 2.45 28.03
N ALA A 231 13.88 1.53 27.52
CA ALA A 231 13.45 0.18 27.21
C ALA A 231 13.22 -0.59 28.53
N CYS A 232 11.99 -1.00 28.80
CA CYS A 232 11.63 -1.62 30.09
C CYS A 232 11.15 -3.04 29.87
N LYS A 233 11.75 -3.99 30.60
CA LYS A 233 11.49 -5.44 30.51
C LYS A 233 11.45 -5.84 29.04
N CYS A 234 12.56 -5.70 28.35
CA CYS A 234 12.64 -5.79 26.91
C CYS A 234 13.75 -6.71 26.48
N ASN A 235 13.40 -7.73 25.71
CA ASN A 235 14.35 -8.63 25.09
C ASN A 235 14.15 -8.77 23.56
N GLN A 236 13.45 -7.82 22.94
CA GLN A 236 13.17 -7.88 21.52
C GLN A 236 14.49 -7.66 20.76
N GLY A 237 15.04 -8.72 20.16
CA GLY A 237 16.32 -8.71 19.46
C GLY A 237 16.30 -7.96 18.12
N GLY A 238 15.54 -6.87 18.00
CA GLY A 238 15.30 -6.14 16.77
C GLY A 238 13.81 -5.97 16.47
N ASN A 239 13.51 -4.92 15.69
CA ASN A 239 12.15 -4.55 15.32
C ASN A 239 11.89 -4.64 13.81
N VAL A 240 12.82 -5.21 13.04
CA VAL A 240 12.74 -5.27 11.57
C VAL A 240 12.38 -6.68 11.12
N VAL A 241 11.45 -6.79 10.18
CA VAL A 241 11.04 -8.02 9.51
C VAL A 241 11.26 -7.85 8.02
N TYR A 242 11.98 -8.80 7.43
CA TYR A 242 12.34 -8.84 6.02
C TYR A 242 11.49 -9.89 5.31
N MET A 243 10.78 -9.49 4.27
CA MET A 243 9.99 -10.36 3.40
C MET A 243 10.85 -10.86 2.25
N LYS A 244 10.74 -12.15 1.98
CA LYS A 244 11.41 -12.85 0.89
C LYS A 244 10.38 -13.61 0.07
N ARG A 245 10.63 -13.75 -1.22
CA ARG A 245 9.81 -14.54 -2.12
C ARG A 245 10.66 -15.65 -2.71
N MET A 246 10.08 -16.84 -2.83
CA MET A 246 10.76 -17.92 -3.51
C MET A 246 10.66 -17.76 -5.03
N GLY A 247 11.79 -17.80 -5.73
CA GLY A 247 11.88 -17.73 -7.18
C GLY A 247 11.63 -19.07 -7.86
N THR A 248 11.51 -19.06 -9.18
CA THR A 248 11.43 -20.28 -10.01
C THR A 248 12.67 -21.17 -9.89
N ASP A 249 13.81 -20.56 -9.57
CA ASP A 249 15.07 -21.20 -9.19
C ASP A 249 15.04 -21.88 -7.81
N ARG A 250 13.90 -21.76 -7.09
CA ARG A 250 13.68 -22.25 -5.72
C ARG A 250 14.57 -21.60 -4.67
N ASN A 251 15.28 -20.53 -5.01
CA ASN A 251 15.99 -19.70 -4.06
C ASN A 251 15.08 -18.57 -3.55
N LEU A 252 15.47 -18.00 -2.42
CA LEU A 252 14.82 -16.84 -1.84
C LEU A 252 15.42 -15.57 -2.42
N HIS A 253 14.54 -14.66 -2.80
CA HIS A 253 14.87 -13.33 -3.29
C HIS A 253 14.23 -12.28 -2.39
N PRO A 254 14.90 -11.14 -2.14
CA PRO A 254 14.32 -10.08 -1.35
C PRO A 254 13.09 -9.52 -2.07
N VAL A 255 12.03 -9.23 -1.32
CA VAL A 255 10.88 -8.51 -1.89
C VAL A 255 11.19 -7.02 -1.83
N LYS A 256 11.19 -6.35 -2.99
CA LYS A 256 11.35 -4.90 -3.05
C LYS A 256 10.28 -4.23 -2.17
N GLU A 257 10.69 -3.31 -1.30
CA GLU A 257 9.84 -2.65 -0.29
C GLU A 257 9.18 -3.63 0.72
N GLY A 258 9.57 -4.91 0.70
CA GLY A 258 9.12 -5.94 1.62
C GLY A 258 9.83 -5.89 2.96
N VAL A 259 10.02 -4.69 3.53
CA VAL A 259 10.68 -4.50 4.82
C VAL A 259 9.76 -3.76 5.75
N VAL A 260 9.62 -4.31 6.94
CA VAL A 260 8.70 -3.83 7.97
C VAL A 260 9.49 -3.51 9.21
N THR A 261 9.45 -2.25 9.66
CA THR A 261 10.06 -1.81 10.92
C THR A 261 8.98 -1.52 11.93
N LEU A 262 8.89 -2.31 12.99
CA LEU A 262 7.99 -2.08 14.10
C LEU A 262 8.52 -0.92 14.96
N ALA A 263 7.63 -0.10 15.50
CA ALA A 263 8.02 1.05 16.32
C ALA A 263 8.86 0.61 17.54
N SER A 264 10.08 1.13 17.63
CA SER A 264 11.08 0.82 18.67
C SER A 264 10.80 1.46 20.03
N SER A 265 9.83 2.36 20.13
CA SER A 265 9.61 3.16 21.34
C SER A 265 8.94 2.41 22.49
N ARG A 266 8.42 1.20 22.27
CA ARG A 266 7.76 0.40 23.32
C ARG A 266 8.05 -1.09 23.17
N CYS A 267 8.60 -1.65 24.22
CA CYS A 267 8.87 -3.08 24.36
C CYS A 267 7.58 -3.89 24.45
N TYR A 268 7.52 -4.98 23.69
CA TYR A 268 6.37 -5.87 23.56
C TYR A 268 5.09 -5.08 23.25
N THR A 269 5.04 -4.51 22.05
CA THR A 269 3.89 -3.76 21.58
C THR A 269 2.59 -4.59 21.65
N ASN A 270 1.65 -4.11 22.47
CA ASN A 270 0.25 -4.54 22.43
C ASN A 270 -0.60 -3.75 21.41
N LEU A 271 0.02 -2.81 20.68
CA LEU A 271 -0.66 -1.78 19.89
C LEU A 271 0.14 -1.42 18.62
N LEU A 272 0.43 -2.39 17.76
CA LEU A 272 0.48 -2.05 16.34
C LEU A 272 -0.97 -1.89 15.90
N GLN A 273 -1.52 -0.68 16.03
CA GLN A 273 -2.76 -0.33 15.35
C GLN A 273 -2.44 -0.27 13.86
N LEU A 274 -2.54 -1.42 13.19
CA LEU A 274 -2.63 -1.49 11.75
C LEU A 274 -4.01 -0.94 11.37
N TYR A 275 -4.07 0.33 10.94
CA TYR A 275 -5.29 0.90 10.37
C TYR A 275 -5.70 0.16 9.09
N ALA A 276 -6.97 0.26 8.67
CA ALA A 276 -7.37 -0.27 7.37
C ALA A 276 -6.60 0.44 6.25
N PRO A 277 -6.07 -0.29 5.25
CA PRO A 277 -5.45 0.35 4.10
C PRO A 277 -6.51 0.99 3.21
N LEU A 278 -6.22 2.21 2.73
CA LEU A 278 -6.98 2.89 1.68
C LEU A 278 -6.27 2.62 0.36
N ASN A 279 -6.71 1.57 -0.35
CA ASN A 279 -6.17 1.21 -1.65
C ASN A 279 -6.92 1.98 -2.74
N GLY A 280 -6.33 3.08 -3.19
CA GLY A 280 -6.82 3.92 -4.27
C GLY A 280 -6.39 3.41 -5.65
N ILE A 281 -7.30 3.54 -6.61
CA ILE A 281 -7.01 3.40 -8.04
C ILE A 281 -7.19 4.76 -8.72
N MET A 282 -6.27 5.08 -9.62
CA MET A 282 -6.36 6.21 -10.55
C MET A 282 -6.14 5.69 -11.96
N PHE A 283 -6.90 6.21 -12.92
CA PHE A 283 -6.71 5.87 -14.33
C PHE A 283 -5.88 6.91 -15.07
N ARG A 284 -4.95 6.44 -15.89
CA ARG A 284 -4.28 7.21 -16.93
C ARG A 284 -4.93 6.89 -18.27
N LEU A 285 -5.65 7.85 -18.84
CA LEU A 285 -6.42 7.66 -20.07
C LEU A 285 -5.55 7.89 -21.31
N GLU A 286 -5.16 6.81 -21.99
CA GLU A 286 -4.22 6.83 -23.11
C GLU A 286 -4.76 7.58 -24.35
N ASP A 287 -6.08 7.66 -24.48
CA ASP A 287 -6.79 8.31 -25.59
C ASP A 287 -7.17 9.78 -25.32
N ASN A 288 -6.86 10.32 -24.14
CA ASN A 288 -7.18 11.70 -23.78
C ASN A 288 -5.95 12.44 -23.22
N PRO A 289 -5.24 13.25 -24.04
CA PRO A 289 -4.02 13.94 -23.62
C PRO A 289 -4.20 14.88 -22.42
N LEU A 290 -5.37 15.52 -22.28
CA LEU A 290 -5.66 16.39 -21.15
C LEU A 290 -5.81 15.58 -19.86
N ALA A 291 -6.55 14.46 -19.92
CA ALA A 291 -6.69 13.53 -18.80
C ALA A 291 -5.34 12.96 -18.34
N GLN A 292 -4.42 12.68 -19.27
CA GLN A 292 -3.07 12.22 -18.93
C GLN A 292 -2.30 13.26 -18.12
N ARG A 293 -2.28 14.52 -18.59
CA ARG A 293 -1.60 15.61 -17.87
C ARG A 293 -2.12 15.75 -16.45
N ILE A 294 -3.44 15.66 -16.25
CA ILE A 294 -4.06 15.77 -14.93
C ILE A 294 -3.73 14.57 -14.05
N ALA A 295 -3.75 13.36 -14.61
CA ALA A 295 -3.33 12.17 -13.88
C ALA A 295 -1.86 12.26 -13.44
N GLU A 296 -0.98 12.86 -14.26
CA GLU A 296 0.42 13.13 -13.91
C GLU A 296 0.53 14.15 -12.76
N GLU A 297 -0.15 15.30 -12.83
CA GLU A 297 -0.17 16.29 -11.74
C GLU A 297 -0.74 15.70 -10.44
N TYR A 298 -1.81 14.91 -10.54
CA TYR A 298 -2.42 14.22 -9.40
C TYR A 298 -1.44 13.23 -8.78
N ARG A 299 -0.76 12.41 -9.60
CA ARG A 299 0.25 11.47 -9.15
C ARG A 299 1.39 12.17 -8.44
N ASP A 300 1.90 13.25 -9.04
CA ASP A 300 3.06 13.96 -8.53
C ASP A 300 2.71 14.63 -7.18
N GLY A 301 1.52 15.21 -7.05
CA GLY A 301 0.99 15.70 -5.77
C GLY A 301 0.78 14.58 -4.73
N ALA A 302 0.21 13.44 -5.14
CA ALA A 302 -0.04 12.30 -4.25
C ALA A 302 1.25 11.61 -3.79
N SER A 303 2.34 11.68 -4.57
CA SER A 303 3.61 11.00 -4.28
C SER A 303 4.22 11.34 -2.91
N LEU A 304 3.86 12.50 -2.35
CA LEU A 304 4.32 12.97 -1.04
C LEU A 304 3.60 12.31 0.14
N VAL A 305 2.39 11.78 -0.08
CA VAL A 305 1.50 11.25 0.97
C VAL A 305 1.18 9.76 0.80
N VAL A 306 1.47 9.18 -0.38
CA VAL A 306 1.31 7.76 -0.62
C VAL A 306 2.28 6.98 0.27
N GLY A 307 1.72 6.10 1.08
CA GLY A 307 2.43 5.28 2.05
C GLY A 307 3.39 4.33 1.35
N LYS A 308 4.62 4.25 1.86
CA LYS A 308 5.67 3.32 1.37
C LYS A 308 5.55 1.91 1.96
N GLY A 309 4.40 1.59 2.56
CA GLY A 309 4.15 0.28 3.20
C GLY A 309 4.88 0.03 4.53
N GLN A 310 5.64 0.99 5.06
CA GLN A 310 6.35 0.84 6.33
C GLN A 310 5.37 0.77 7.52
N LEU A 311 5.34 -0.35 8.25
CA LEU A 311 4.53 -0.45 9.47
C LEU A 311 4.99 0.60 10.49
N GLY A 312 4.04 1.22 11.20
CA GLY A 312 4.33 2.30 12.14
C GLY A 312 4.26 3.70 11.54
N GLN A 313 4.23 3.84 10.20
CA GLN A 313 3.72 5.06 9.56
C GLN A 313 2.18 5.01 9.57
N GLY A 314 1.53 6.13 9.92
CA GLY A 314 0.07 6.25 9.93
C GLY A 314 -0.54 6.22 8.52
N ASP A 315 0.29 6.51 7.51
CA ASP A 315 -0.13 6.68 6.13
C ASP A 315 -0.26 5.31 5.46
N ARG A 316 -1.49 4.79 5.49
CA ARG A 316 -1.88 3.57 4.78
C ARG A 316 -2.69 3.87 3.53
N PHE A 317 -2.42 5.01 2.92
CA PHE A 317 -2.94 5.38 1.62
C PHE A 317 -2.00 4.84 0.55
N PHE A 318 -2.50 3.91 -0.26
CA PHE A 318 -1.80 3.38 -1.42
C PHE A 318 -2.52 3.88 -2.66
N LEU A 319 -1.79 4.37 -3.65
CA LEU A 319 -2.38 4.80 -4.92
C LEU A 319 -1.72 4.04 -6.06
N HIS A 320 -2.53 3.33 -6.83
CA HIS A 320 -2.08 2.61 -8.02
C HIS A 320 -2.63 3.29 -9.28
N GLU A 321 -1.74 3.49 -10.24
CA GLU A 321 -2.09 3.98 -11.57
C GLU A 321 -2.36 2.80 -12.50
N LEU A 322 -3.49 2.86 -13.23
CA LEU A 322 -3.87 1.90 -14.26
C LEU A 322 -4.00 2.62 -15.61
N ASN A 323 -3.34 2.08 -16.62
CA ASN A 323 -3.54 2.55 -17.98
C ASN A 323 -4.87 2.03 -18.53
N SER A 324 -5.61 2.90 -19.21
CA SER A 324 -6.88 2.55 -19.85
C SER A 324 -7.19 3.51 -21.00
N THR A 325 -8.17 3.19 -21.84
CA THR A 325 -8.87 4.18 -22.67
C THR A 325 -10.14 4.63 -21.97
N SER A 326 -10.68 5.79 -22.38
CA SER A 326 -11.93 6.37 -21.85
C SER A 326 -13.15 5.47 -22.08
N SER A 327 -13.08 4.56 -23.06
CA SER A 327 -14.13 3.56 -23.34
C SER A 327 -14.01 2.26 -22.54
N ALA A 328 -12.86 2.01 -21.89
CA ALA A 328 -12.54 0.73 -21.25
C ALA A 328 -12.42 0.79 -19.72
N THR A 329 -12.42 1.97 -19.11
CA THR A 329 -12.18 2.16 -17.65
C THR A 329 -13.07 1.29 -16.77
N LYS A 330 -14.38 1.24 -17.05
CA LYS A 330 -15.33 0.42 -16.30
C LYS A 330 -14.99 -1.07 -16.38
N HIS A 331 -14.64 -1.55 -17.58
CA HIS A 331 -14.23 -2.94 -17.78
C HIS A 331 -12.94 -3.23 -17.04
N ASN A 332 -11.92 -2.38 -17.21
CA ASN A 332 -10.62 -2.53 -16.55
C ASN A 332 -10.76 -2.47 -15.02
N MET A 333 -11.65 -1.63 -14.48
CA MET A 333 -11.94 -1.61 -13.05
C MET A 333 -12.59 -2.93 -12.57
N LEU A 334 -13.54 -3.47 -13.34
CA LEU A 334 -14.16 -4.76 -13.02
C LEU A 334 -13.17 -5.93 -13.05
N GLU A 335 -12.14 -5.88 -13.89
CA GLU A 335 -11.04 -6.85 -13.84
C GLU A 335 -10.11 -6.60 -12.64
N GLU A 336 -9.77 -5.34 -12.35
CA GLU A 336 -8.88 -5.01 -11.22
C GLU A 336 -9.46 -5.48 -9.88
N VAL A 337 -10.76 -5.29 -9.65
CA VAL A 337 -11.38 -5.69 -8.37
C VAL A 337 -11.49 -7.20 -8.17
N LYS A 338 -11.28 -8.00 -9.23
CA LYS A 338 -11.15 -9.47 -9.11
C LYS A 338 -9.76 -9.86 -8.61
N GLU A 339 -8.74 -9.11 -9.00
CA GLU A 339 -7.34 -9.40 -8.70
C GLU A 339 -6.86 -8.73 -7.40
N ARG A 340 -7.41 -7.55 -7.07
CA ARG A 340 -6.97 -6.73 -5.93
C ARG A 340 -8.14 -6.14 -5.15
N VAL A 341 -7.85 -5.84 -3.88
CA VAL A 341 -8.79 -5.09 -3.05
C VAL A 341 -8.67 -3.61 -3.37
N VAL A 342 -9.66 -3.07 -4.07
CA VAL A 342 -9.84 -1.65 -4.33
C VAL A 342 -10.75 -1.05 -3.26
N THR A 343 -10.35 0.09 -2.69
CA THR A 343 -11.13 0.81 -1.66
C THR A 343 -11.85 2.01 -2.25
N ALA A 344 -11.17 2.78 -3.10
CA ALA A 344 -11.74 3.96 -3.72
C ALA A 344 -11.06 4.30 -5.06
N VAL A 345 -11.75 5.11 -5.86
CA VAL A 345 -11.26 5.69 -7.11
C VAL A 345 -10.96 7.16 -6.90
N PHE A 346 -9.83 7.60 -7.44
CA PHE A 346 -9.33 8.97 -7.35
C PHE A 346 -8.98 9.51 -8.75
N GLY A 347 -8.87 10.83 -8.84
CA GLY A 347 -8.38 11.50 -10.05
C GLY A 347 -9.42 11.49 -11.18
N VAL A 348 -8.95 11.37 -12.42
CA VAL A 348 -9.78 11.50 -13.62
C VAL A 348 -10.73 10.30 -13.76
N VAL A 349 -12.01 10.60 -13.99
CA VAL A 349 -13.05 9.59 -14.23
C VAL A 349 -13.94 9.98 -15.42
N ASP A 350 -14.31 8.99 -16.21
CA ASP A 350 -15.40 9.12 -17.19
C ASP A 350 -16.76 8.73 -16.58
N ASP A 351 -17.81 8.97 -17.36
CA ASP A 351 -19.19 8.69 -16.96
C ASP A 351 -19.49 7.20 -16.74
N ALA A 352 -18.85 6.32 -17.53
CA ALA A 352 -19.08 4.89 -17.42
C ALA A 352 -18.51 4.35 -16.11
N LEU A 353 -17.31 4.79 -15.73
CA LEU A 353 -16.69 4.46 -14.46
C LEU A 353 -17.48 5.07 -13.29
N LEU A 354 -17.81 6.37 -13.36
CA LEU A 354 -18.53 7.06 -12.28
C LEU A 354 -19.95 6.52 -12.04
N SER A 355 -20.54 5.82 -13.03
CA SER A 355 -21.83 5.14 -12.90
C SER A 355 -21.82 3.92 -11.96
N MET A 356 -20.65 3.42 -11.55
CA MET A 356 -20.55 2.24 -10.68
C MET A 356 -21.02 2.56 -9.26
N THR A 357 -22.06 1.87 -8.79
CA THR A 357 -22.67 2.10 -7.47
C THR A 357 -21.98 1.35 -6.33
N ASP A 358 -21.19 0.34 -6.66
CA ASP A 358 -20.44 -0.53 -5.76
C ASP A 358 -19.01 -0.05 -5.47
N MET A 359 -18.59 1.05 -6.12
CA MET A 359 -17.29 1.68 -5.91
C MET A 359 -17.42 3.00 -5.17
N THR A 360 -16.47 3.30 -4.28
CA THR A 360 -16.38 4.63 -3.67
C THR A 360 -15.51 5.54 -4.53
N PHE A 361 -15.96 6.75 -4.80
CA PHE A 361 -15.21 7.78 -5.51
C PHE A 361 -14.86 8.87 -4.53
N ILE A 362 -13.57 9.20 -4.43
CA ILE A 362 -13.08 10.27 -3.58
C ILE A 362 -12.50 11.35 -4.48
N ASP A 363 -13.17 12.49 -4.44
CA ASP A 363 -12.88 13.67 -5.23
C ASP A 363 -12.67 13.40 -6.73
N PRO A 364 -13.65 12.77 -7.40
CA PRO A 364 -13.51 12.45 -8.82
C PRO A 364 -13.41 13.73 -9.67
N ILE A 365 -12.52 13.70 -10.66
CA ILE A 365 -12.34 14.75 -11.66
C ILE A 365 -13.02 14.30 -12.96
N PRO A 366 -14.23 14.75 -13.27
CA PRO A 366 -14.94 14.32 -14.47
C PRO A 366 -14.34 14.97 -15.73
N LEU A 367 -14.31 14.20 -16.82
CA LEU A 367 -13.85 14.66 -18.15
C LEU A 367 -14.65 15.82 -18.73
N THR A 368 -15.90 16.00 -18.30
CA THR A 368 -16.71 17.15 -18.64
C THR A 368 -17.27 17.79 -17.38
N PRO A 369 -17.47 19.12 -17.36
CA PRO A 369 -18.14 19.77 -16.25
C PRO A 369 -19.51 19.13 -16.03
N ARG A 370 -19.87 18.88 -14.78
CA ARG A 370 -21.18 18.37 -14.39
C ARG A 370 -21.52 18.76 -12.96
N LEU A 371 -22.80 18.74 -12.64
CA LEU A 371 -23.27 18.91 -11.27
C LEU A 371 -22.79 17.78 -10.36
N LYS A 372 -22.87 18.00 -9.05
CA LYS A 372 -22.57 17.03 -8.01
C LYS A 372 -23.26 15.69 -8.31
N HIS A 373 -22.49 14.61 -8.24
CA HIS A 373 -23.05 13.27 -8.43
C HIS A 373 -24.02 12.93 -7.27
N PRO A 374 -25.24 12.41 -7.55
CA PRO A 374 -26.23 12.14 -6.51
C PRO A 374 -25.92 10.87 -5.69
N GLY A 375 -25.00 10.03 -6.16
CA GLY A 375 -24.60 8.79 -5.51
C GLY A 375 -23.95 9.03 -4.14
N ARG A 376 -24.40 8.28 -3.12
CA ARG A 376 -23.85 8.35 -1.75
C ARG A 376 -22.41 7.85 -1.65
N ASN A 377 -21.97 7.11 -2.65
CA ASN A 377 -20.63 6.57 -2.82
C ASN A 377 -19.64 7.59 -3.43
N VAL A 378 -20.08 8.80 -3.75
CA VAL A 378 -19.22 9.86 -4.28
C VAL A 378 -19.00 10.94 -3.22
N LEU A 379 -17.75 11.09 -2.80
CA LEU A 379 -17.30 12.07 -1.82
C LEU A 379 -16.57 13.19 -2.55
N HIS A 380 -17.05 14.43 -2.45
CA HIS A 380 -16.36 15.59 -3.00
C HIS A 380 -15.56 16.28 -1.90
N LEU A 381 -14.25 16.43 -2.10
CA LEU A 381 -13.37 17.16 -1.20
C LEU A 381 -13.07 18.56 -1.76
N SER A 382 -12.98 18.64 -3.09
CA SER A 382 -12.92 19.87 -3.85
C SER A 382 -14.32 20.48 -4.02
N PRO A 383 -14.42 21.81 -4.17
CA PRO A 383 -15.69 22.48 -4.40
C PRO A 383 -16.41 21.96 -5.66
N THR A 384 -17.68 21.64 -5.52
CA THR A 384 -18.57 21.27 -6.65
C THR A 384 -18.83 22.46 -7.56
N ILE A 385 -19.26 22.21 -8.81
CA ILE A 385 -19.59 23.28 -9.78
C ILE A 385 -20.63 24.24 -9.19
N GLU A 386 -21.63 23.71 -8.48
CA GLU A 386 -22.67 24.49 -7.83
C GLU A 386 -22.11 25.48 -6.81
N GLN A 387 -21.17 25.02 -5.98
CA GLN A 387 -20.51 25.86 -4.98
C GLN A 387 -19.64 26.92 -5.64
N GLN A 388 -18.92 26.57 -6.71
CA GLN A 388 -18.07 27.51 -7.42
C GLN A 388 -18.89 28.55 -8.20
N ILE A 389 -20.00 28.15 -8.84
CA ILE A 389 -20.96 29.08 -9.46
C ILE A 389 -21.51 30.04 -8.41
N PHE A 390 -21.90 29.54 -7.23
CA PHE A 390 -22.41 30.38 -6.14
C PHE A 390 -21.40 31.46 -5.74
N VAL A 391 -20.16 31.06 -5.44
CA VAL A 391 -19.10 32.00 -5.02
C VAL A 391 -18.79 33.00 -6.13
N MET A 392 -18.71 32.55 -7.39
CA MET A 392 -18.42 33.43 -8.52
C MET A 392 -19.52 34.48 -8.72
N VAL A 393 -20.80 34.10 -8.66
CA VAL A 393 -21.89 35.05 -8.80
C VAL A 393 -21.91 36.03 -7.62
N GLU A 394 -21.76 35.53 -6.38
CA GLU A 394 -21.76 36.35 -5.17
C GLU A 394 -20.60 37.35 -5.13
N ARG A 395 -19.39 36.93 -5.50
CA ARG A 395 -18.16 37.71 -5.28
C ARG A 395 -17.70 38.51 -6.47
N VAL A 396 -18.06 38.09 -7.68
CA VAL A 396 -17.58 38.71 -8.92
C VAL A 396 -18.71 39.41 -9.64
N VAL A 397 -19.85 38.73 -9.83
CA VAL A 397 -20.90 39.26 -10.68
C VAL A 397 -21.73 40.35 -10.00
N VAL A 398 -22.23 40.06 -8.79
CA VAL A 398 -23.14 40.97 -8.07
C VAL A 398 -22.46 42.28 -7.66
N PRO A 399 -21.24 42.31 -7.07
CA PRO A 399 -20.63 43.55 -6.62
C PRO A 399 -20.31 44.53 -7.75
N ASN A 400 -20.05 44.01 -8.95
CA ASN A 400 -19.75 44.83 -10.12
C ASN A 400 -21.02 45.35 -10.81
N SER A 401 -22.21 45.09 -10.26
CA SER A 401 -23.50 45.53 -10.81
C SER A 401 -23.69 45.14 -12.28
N TRP A 402 -23.09 44.01 -12.70
CA TRP A 402 -23.27 43.49 -14.04
C TRP A 402 -24.74 43.09 -14.19
N GLY A 403 -25.43 43.70 -15.15
CA GLY A 403 -26.86 43.52 -15.35
C GLY A 403 -27.24 42.08 -15.70
N SER A 404 -27.47 41.81 -16.98
CA SER A 404 -27.81 40.46 -17.46
C SER A 404 -26.56 39.73 -17.94
N VAL A 405 -26.27 38.55 -17.38
CA VAL A 405 -25.09 37.74 -17.75
C VAL A 405 -25.42 36.76 -18.86
N HIS A 406 -24.56 36.66 -19.87
CA HIS A 406 -24.61 35.61 -20.89
C HIS A 406 -23.82 34.39 -20.42
N ALA A 407 -24.40 33.20 -20.47
CA ALA A 407 -23.68 31.95 -20.19
C ALA A 407 -23.54 31.08 -21.45
N ILE A 408 -22.36 30.51 -21.64
CA ILE A 408 -22.03 29.53 -22.68
C ILE A 408 -21.55 28.27 -21.96
N VAL A 409 -22.22 27.14 -22.19
CA VAL A 409 -21.97 25.92 -21.41
C VAL A 409 -21.73 24.73 -22.33
N ARG A 410 -20.56 24.10 -22.16
CA ARG A 410 -20.20 22.77 -22.68
C ARG A 410 -20.13 21.77 -21.54
N SER A 411 -21.05 20.83 -21.50
CA SER A 411 -21.24 19.91 -20.37
C SER A 411 -22.07 18.69 -20.78
N SER A 412 -21.93 17.59 -20.04
CA SER A 412 -22.88 16.46 -20.10
C SER A 412 -24.21 16.74 -19.37
N ASP A 413 -24.28 17.78 -18.53
CA ASP A 413 -25.46 18.17 -17.73
C ASP A 413 -25.81 19.67 -17.90
N VAL A 414 -25.92 20.11 -19.16
CA VAL A 414 -26.22 21.51 -19.52
C VAL A 414 -27.53 21.99 -18.89
N ARG A 415 -28.57 21.13 -18.89
CA ARG A 415 -29.88 21.47 -18.30
C ARG A 415 -29.79 21.68 -16.79
N GLY A 416 -29.05 20.83 -16.08
CA GLY A 416 -28.80 20.98 -14.66
C GLY A 416 -28.07 22.29 -14.36
N ILE A 417 -26.96 22.54 -15.06
CA ILE A 417 -26.15 23.75 -14.90
C ILE A 417 -26.97 25.02 -15.18
N LYS A 418 -27.78 25.05 -16.25
CA LYS A 418 -28.68 26.16 -16.55
C LYS A 418 -29.66 26.44 -15.40
N SER A 419 -30.23 25.39 -14.83
CA SER A 419 -31.13 25.50 -13.67
C SER A 419 -30.41 26.06 -12.44
N VAL A 420 -29.19 25.59 -12.14
CA VAL A 420 -28.37 26.10 -11.02
C VAL A 420 -28.04 27.58 -11.24
N LEU A 421 -27.53 27.96 -12.41
CA LEU A 421 -27.24 29.35 -12.75
C LEU A 421 -28.46 30.24 -12.54
N ARG A 422 -29.61 29.88 -13.13
CA ARG A 422 -30.83 30.68 -13.01
C ARG A 422 -31.25 30.88 -11.56
N LYS A 423 -31.18 29.83 -10.73
CA LYS A 423 -31.53 29.91 -9.31
C LYS A 423 -30.54 30.76 -8.52
N THR A 424 -29.24 30.60 -8.76
CA THR A 424 -28.18 31.36 -8.08
C THR A 424 -28.29 32.85 -8.40
N PHE A 425 -28.44 33.22 -9.68
CA PHE A 425 -28.63 34.60 -10.10
C PHE A 425 -29.87 35.23 -9.45
N TRP A 426 -31.01 34.53 -9.53
CA TRP A 426 -32.26 35.00 -8.93
C TRP A 426 -32.13 35.20 -7.42
N ALA A 427 -31.50 34.26 -6.71
CA ALA A 427 -31.32 34.33 -5.26
C ALA A 427 -30.41 35.48 -4.80
N LEU A 428 -29.45 35.88 -5.65
CA LEU A 428 -28.48 36.93 -5.35
C LEU A 428 -28.85 38.30 -5.96
N GLY A 429 -30.06 38.45 -6.49
CA GLY A 429 -30.58 39.71 -7.03
C GLY A 429 -30.05 40.08 -8.42
N GLY A 430 -29.44 39.13 -9.14
CA GLY A 430 -29.02 39.30 -10.53
C GLY A 430 -29.95 38.59 -11.52
N SER A 431 -29.63 38.68 -12.83
CA SER A 431 -30.38 38.00 -13.88
C SER A 431 -29.48 37.25 -14.85
N LEU A 432 -29.83 36.00 -15.16
CA LEU A 432 -29.26 35.25 -16.28
C LEU A 432 -29.97 35.67 -17.57
N GLY A 433 -29.21 36.15 -18.54
CA GLY A 433 -29.70 36.59 -19.84
C GLY A 433 -29.71 35.47 -20.87
N ALA A 434 -28.88 35.63 -21.90
CA ALA A 434 -28.68 34.62 -22.93
C ALA A 434 -27.99 33.37 -22.35
N PHE A 435 -28.33 32.21 -22.91
CA PHE A 435 -27.75 30.93 -22.56
C PHE A 435 -27.57 30.10 -23.81
N ASP A 436 -26.32 29.75 -24.13
CA ASP A 436 -25.98 28.90 -25.25
C ASP A 436 -25.36 27.58 -24.78
N GLU A 437 -25.78 26.51 -25.42
CA GLU A 437 -25.24 25.16 -25.26
C GLU A 437 -24.25 24.90 -26.39
N VAL A 438 -23.09 24.35 -26.06
CA VAL A 438 -22.01 24.08 -27.03
C VAL A 438 -21.59 22.63 -26.89
N THR A 439 -21.45 21.93 -28.01
CA THR A 439 -20.92 20.57 -28.07
C THR A 439 -19.38 20.55 -28.08
N ASP A 440 -18.77 19.38 -27.90
CA ASP A 440 -17.30 19.25 -27.83
C ASP A 440 -16.59 19.65 -29.14
N SER A 441 -17.28 19.62 -30.28
CA SER A 441 -16.74 19.98 -31.60
C SER A 441 -16.99 21.43 -32.02
N GLU A 442 -17.86 22.15 -31.29
CA GLU A 442 -18.27 23.50 -31.66
C GLU A 442 -17.35 24.56 -31.06
N SER A 443 -17.01 25.56 -31.86
CA SER A 443 -16.28 26.76 -31.45
C SER A 443 -17.19 27.72 -30.68
N VAL A 444 -16.65 28.37 -29.66
CA VAL A 444 -17.38 29.41 -28.91
C VAL A 444 -17.34 30.78 -29.60
N LYS A 445 -16.44 31.00 -30.57
CA LYS A 445 -16.15 32.31 -31.16
C LYS A 445 -17.38 33.08 -31.64
N SER A 446 -18.31 32.42 -32.31
CA SER A 446 -19.54 33.07 -32.84
C SER A 446 -20.56 33.41 -31.76
N LEU A 447 -20.43 32.81 -30.57
CA LEU A 447 -21.33 32.98 -29.44
C LEU A 447 -20.82 34.04 -28.46
N LEU A 448 -19.55 34.45 -28.57
CA LEU A 448 -18.95 35.47 -27.72
C LEU A 448 -19.48 36.87 -28.11
N PRO A 449 -20.22 37.56 -27.22
CA PRO A 449 -20.69 38.91 -27.49
C PRO A 449 -19.54 39.93 -27.54
N HIS A 450 -19.77 41.03 -28.27
CA HIS A 450 -18.81 42.13 -28.39
C HIS A 450 -18.78 43.08 -27.19
N SER A 451 -19.72 42.93 -26.25
CA SER A 451 -19.78 43.70 -24.99
C SER A 451 -20.58 42.95 -23.92
N GLY A 452 -20.35 43.28 -22.65
CA GLY A 452 -21.03 42.67 -21.51
C GLY A 452 -20.31 41.44 -20.93
N PHE A 453 -20.87 40.87 -19.86
CA PHE A 453 -20.22 39.78 -19.13
C PHE A 453 -20.66 38.40 -19.63
N VAL A 454 -19.67 37.53 -19.84
CA VAL A 454 -19.86 36.17 -20.37
C VAL A 454 -19.26 35.15 -19.40
N LEU A 455 -20.08 34.20 -18.99
CA LEU A 455 -19.66 33.04 -18.24
C LEU A 455 -19.47 31.86 -19.18
N VAL A 456 -18.26 31.30 -19.25
CA VAL A 456 -17.99 30.11 -20.06
C VAL A 456 -17.67 28.92 -19.16
N ILE A 457 -18.44 27.85 -19.31
CA ILE A 457 -18.27 26.59 -18.57
C ILE A 457 -17.90 25.48 -19.56
N GLY A 458 -16.83 24.73 -19.30
CA GLY A 458 -16.36 23.62 -20.12
C GLY A 458 -15.43 23.99 -21.24
N LEU A 459 -14.43 24.82 -20.96
CA LEU A 459 -13.48 25.29 -21.97
C LEU A 459 -12.53 24.20 -22.45
N THR A 460 -12.24 24.28 -23.74
CA THR A 460 -11.19 23.54 -24.43
C THR A 460 -10.01 24.45 -24.72
N GLU A 461 -8.87 23.85 -25.08
CA GLU A 461 -7.66 24.58 -25.46
C GLU A 461 -7.88 25.47 -26.71
N ALA A 462 -8.76 25.04 -27.63
CA ALA A 462 -9.09 25.82 -28.82
C ALA A 462 -9.84 27.12 -28.47
N ASP A 463 -10.76 27.07 -27.50
CA ASP A 463 -11.56 28.24 -27.09
C ASP A 463 -10.68 29.35 -26.50
N ILE A 464 -9.59 28.99 -25.79
CA ILE A 464 -8.67 29.96 -25.19
C ILE A 464 -8.08 30.89 -26.26
N THR A 465 -7.65 30.33 -27.39
CA THR A 465 -7.06 31.09 -28.49
C THR A 465 -8.09 32.06 -29.09
N GLU A 466 -9.34 31.62 -29.24
CA GLU A 466 -10.43 32.44 -29.77
C GLU A 466 -10.77 33.59 -28.83
N MET A 467 -10.84 33.33 -27.52
CA MET A 467 -11.11 34.35 -26.51
C MET A 467 -10.01 35.42 -26.44
N LEU A 468 -8.74 35.02 -26.51
CA LEU A 468 -7.60 35.95 -26.56
C LEU A 468 -7.65 36.89 -27.77
N SER A 469 -8.14 36.39 -28.91
CA SER A 469 -8.27 37.21 -30.12
C SER A 469 -9.34 38.31 -30.00
N ILE A 470 -10.37 38.11 -29.18
CA ILE A 470 -11.46 39.09 -28.96
C ILE A 470 -11.09 40.09 -27.86
N LEU A 471 -10.39 39.61 -26.82
CA LEU A 471 -9.88 40.44 -25.72
C LEU A 471 -8.95 41.56 -26.20
N THR A 472 -8.14 41.31 -27.23
CA THR A 472 -7.22 42.31 -27.79
C THR A 472 -7.90 43.39 -28.63
N ILE A 473 -9.16 43.19 -29.04
CA ILE A 473 -9.88 44.09 -29.95
C ILE A 473 -10.80 45.08 -29.20
N THR A 474 -11.38 44.68 -28.07
CA THR A 474 -12.58 45.35 -27.52
C THR A 474 -12.35 46.21 -26.28
N GLY A 475 -11.30 45.98 -25.48
CA GLY A 475 -10.92 46.87 -24.37
C GLY A 475 -11.89 46.98 -23.17
N GLU A 476 -13.01 46.24 -23.15
CA GLU A 476 -13.95 46.16 -22.01
C GLU A 476 -14.26 44.69 -21.59
N CYS A 477 -14.48 44.49 -20.28
CA CYS A 477 -14.44 43.29 -19.40
C CYS A 477 -15.46 42.14 -19.66
N VAL A 478 -15.34 40.87 -19.20
CA VAL A 478 -14.35 39.99 -18.50
C VAL A 478 -14.88 38.54 -18.68
N TYR A 479 -13.99 37.55 -18.84
CA TYR A 479 -14.35 36.15 -19.06
C TYR A 479 -14.00 35.28 -17.84
N LEU A 480 -14.98 34.56 -17.28
CA LEU A 480 -14.73 33.63 -16.18
C LEU A 480 -14.96 32.19 -16.64
N CYS A 481 -13.90 31.40 -16.51
CA CYS A 481 -13.64 30.23 -17.31
C CYS A 481 -13.63 28.99 -16.41
N TYR A 482 -14.76 28.29 -16.32
CA TYR A 482 -14.90 27.12 -15.47
C TYR A 482 -14.58 25.85 -16.26
N SER A 483 -13.39 25.26 -16.07
CA SER A 483 -13.12 23.89 -16.51
C SER A 483 -13.15 22.99 -15.27
N SER A 484 -13.83 21.84 -15.34
CA SER A 484 -13.72 20.82 -14.28
C SER A 484 -12.28 20.32 -14.08
N MET A 485 -11.38 20.67 -15.00
CA MET A 485 -9.99 20.24 -15.06
C MET A 485 -8.97 21.33 -14.71
N TRP A 486 -9.39 22.58 -14.50
CA TRP A 486 -8.52 23.69 -14.08
C TRP A 486 -9.20 24.47 -12.95
N HIS A 487 -8.53 24.61 -11.81
CA HIS A 487 -9.00 25.52 -10.76
C HIS A 487 -9.13 26.95 -11.30
N CYS A 488 -10.20 27.63 -10.88
CA CYS A 488 -10.63 28.97 -11.29
C CYS A 488 -9.45 29.91 -11.63
N CYS A 489 -9.29 30.26 -12.91
CA CYS A 489 -8.41 31.34 -13.34
C CYS A 489 -9.25 32.58 -13.62
N THR A 490 -9.10 33.60 -12.78
CA THR A 490 -9.58 34.95 -13.10
C THR A 490 -8.56 35.59 -14.04
N VAL A 491 -8.92 35.82 -15.29
CA VAL A 491 -8.13 36.68 -16.19
C VAL A 491 -8.80 38.06 -16.20
N SER A 492 -8.26 38.97 -15.39
CA SER A 492 -8.60 40.40 -15.44
C SER A 492 -7.48 41.16 -16.15
N LEU A 493 -7.85 42.04 -17.08
CA LEU A 493 -7.04 43.22 -17.42
C LEU A 493 -7.53 44.39 -16.58
#